data_AF-A0A368FTN6-F1
#
_entry.id   AF-A0A368FTN6-F1
#
_cell.length_a   1.000
_cell.length_b   1.000
_cell.length_c   1.000
_cell.angle_alpha   90.00
_cell.angle_beta   90.00
_cell.angle_gamma   90.00
#
_symmetry.space_group_name_H-M   'P 1'
#
loop_
_entity.id
_entity.type
_entity.pdbx_description
1 polymer ?
#
loop_
_entity_poly.entity_id
_entity_poly.type
_entity_poly.pdbx_seq_one_letter_code
_entity_poly.pdbx_strand_id
1 'polypeptide(L)'
;MLSRSALRLATVSRSSLALNRAMSFDFTDTQKEIQATALKFAKEEMIPQASKFDESGEFPWDLVRKAHALGLMNPQIPEKYGGPGMSTLNTTLIVEALAYGCTGIQLAIMGPSLAVAPVYIAGNEEQKKKYLGRACLYWFGLP
;
A
#
# COMPACT_ATOMS: atom_id res chain seq x y z
N MET A 1 5.43 10.48 61.91
CA MET A 1 6.84 10.06 61.73
C MET A 1 6.88 8.54 61.70
N LEU A 2 7.80 7.98 60.90
CA LEU A 2 7.98 6.57 60.45
C LEU A 2 7.29 6.25 59.11
N SER A 3 7.94 5.72 58.07
CA SER A 3 9.26 5.89 57.46
C SER A 3 9.15 5.24 56.08
N ARG A 4 9.75 5.84 55.04
CA ARG A 4 9.92 5.25 53.71
C ARG A 4 10.94 4.11 53.80
N SER A 5 10.52 2.84 53.77
CA SER A 5 11.32 1.62 53.50
C SER A 5 10.36 0.42 53.69
N ALA A 6 10.11 -0.52 52.78
CA ALA A 6 10.83 -0.95 51.60
C ALA A 6 9.81 -1.62 50.65
N LEU A 7 9.58 -1.03 49.47
CA LEU A 7 8.99 -1.71 48.32
C LEU A 7 10.12 -2.02 47.33
N ARG A 8 10.69 -3.21 47.49
CA ARG A 8 11.59 -3.95 46.59
C ARG A 8 11.24 -5.40 46.92
N LEU A 9 10.88 -6.32 46.04
CA LEU A 9 11.11 -6.61 44.62
C LEU A 9 9.90 -7.45 44.18
N ALA A 10 9.44 -7.48 42.94
CA ALA A 10 10.17 -8.09 41.86
C ALA A 10 9.68 -7.55 40.52
N THR A 11 10.63 -7.01 39.76
CA THR A 11 10.63 -7.03 38.30
C THR A 11 10.16 -8.39 37.81
N VAL A 12 8.96 -8.46 37.24
CA VAL A 12 8.55 -9.63 36.46
C VAL A 12 9.51 -9.72 35.29
N SER A 13 10.41 -10.70 35.40
CA SER A 13 11.34 -11.12 34.37
C SER A 13 10.60 -11.24 33.04
N ARG A 14 11.00 -10.46 32.03
CA ARG A 14 10.63 -10.66 30.62
C ARG A 14 11.33 -11.92 30.11
N SER A 15 10.98 -13.07 30.65
CA SER A 15 11.53 -14.36 30.25
C SER A 15 10.40 -15.35 30.03
N SER A 16 9.76 -15.22 28.87
CA SER A 16 9.22 -16.35 28.13
C SER A 16 9.16 -16.00 26.64
N LEU A 17 10.33 -16.01 26.00
CA LEU A 17 10.43 -16.44 24.60
C LEU A 17 10.06 -17.93 24.56
N ALA A 18 8.80 -18.23 24.85
CA ALA A 18 8.21 -19.51 24.52
C ALA A 18 7.96 -19.46 23.02
N LEU A 19 8.73 -20.26 22.30
CA LEU A 19 8.66 -20.47 20.87
C LEU A 19 7.35 -21.21 20.52
N ASN A 20 6.20 -20.61 20.82
CA ASN A 20 4.97 -20.94 20.14
C ASN A 20 5.08 -20.30 18.76
N ARG A 21 5.30 -21.11 17.72
CA ARG A 21 4.87 -20.74 16.35
C ARG A 21 3.33 -20.72 16.34
N ALA A 22 2.74 -19.82 17.12
CA ALA A 22 1.33 -19.49 17.00
C ALA A 22 1.18 -18.67 15.71
N MET A 23 0.08 -18.91 15.00
CA MET A 23 -0.31 -18.07 13.87
C MET A 23 -0.37 -16.60 14.35
N SER A 24 0.39 -15.72 13.71
CA SER A 24 0.33 -14.29 13.97
C SER A 24 -0.52 -13.62 12.89
N PHE A 25 -1.48 -12.81 13.32
CA PHE A 25 -2.32 -11.98 12.45
C PHE A 25 -1.94 -10.49 12.52
N ASP A 26 -0.87 -10.17 13.26
CA ASP A 26 -0.38 -8.80 13.36
C ASP A 26 0.37 -8.40 12.09
N PHE A 27 0.16 -7.16 11.66
CA PHE A 27 0.96 -6.55 10.61
C PHE A 27 2.35 -6.18 11.10
N THR A 28 3.32 -6.31 10.20
CA THR A 28 4.66 -5.75 10.41
C THR A 28 4.61 -4.23 10.45
N ASP A 29 5.64 -3.58 10.99
CA ASP A 29 5.67 -2.13 11.07
C ASP A 29 5.66 -1.49 9.67
N THR A 30 6.38 -2.09 8.70
CA THR A 30 6.31 -1.68 7.29
C THR A 30 4.90 -1.80 6.71
N GLN A 31 4.15 -2.87 7.03
CA GLN A 31 2.77 -3.03 6.59
C GLN A 31 1.84 -1.97 7.17
N LYS A 32 2.03 -1.62 8.45
CA LYS A 32 1.29 -0.52 9.11
C LYS A 32 1.61 0.83 8.46
N GLU A 33 2.86 1.09 8.11
CA GLU A 33 3.26 2.32 7.42
C GLU A 33 2.65 2.43 6.02
N ILE A 34 2.66 1.33 5.25
CA ILE A 34 2.01 1.25 3.93
C ILE A 34 0.51 1.54 4.06
N GLN A 35 -0.17 0.87 5.00
CA GLN A 35 -1.59 1.07 5.25
C GLN A 35 -1.89 2.52 5.68
N ALA A 36 -1.10 3.08 6.60
CA ALA A 36 -1.28 4.44 7.10
C ALA A 36 -1.10 5.49 5.99
N THR A 37 -0.11 5.30 5.11
CA THR A 37 0.14 6.19 3.97
C THR A 37 -1.04 6.19 2.99
N ALA A 38 -1.49 4.99 2.60
CA ALA A 38 -2.64 4.85 1.70
C ALA A 38 -3.94 5.39 2.32
N LEU A 39 -4.17 5.16 3.61
CA LEU A 39 -5.36 5.63 4.31
C LEU A 39 -5.37 7.15 4.47
N LYS A 40 -4.19 7.75 4.71
CA LYS A 40 -4.04 9.21 4.74
C LYS A 40 -4.39 9.81 3.39
N PHE A 41 -3.86 9.26 2.30
CA PHE A 41 -4.21 9.69 0.94
C PHE A 41 -5.71 9.55 0.66
N ALA A 42 -6.31 8.42 1.03
CA ALA A 42 -7.75 8.22 0.87
C ALA A 42 -8.57 9.29 1.61
N LYS A 43 -8.23 9.58 2.88
CA LYS A 43 -8.97 10.53 3.71
C LYS A 43 -8.78 11.98 3.29
N GLU A 44 -7.56 12.39 3.00
CA GLU A 44 -7.21 13.79 2.78
C GLU A 44 -7.38 14.22 1.32
N GLU A 45 -7.21 13.30 0.36
CA GLU A 45 -7.20 13.64 -1.08
C GLU A 45 -8.42 13.05 -1.82
N MET A 46 -8.79 11.79 -1.55
CA MET A 46 -9.87 11.13 -2.31
C MET A 46 -11.27 11.49 -1.79
N ILE A 47 -11.54 11.33 -0.48
CA ILE A 47 -12.87 11.55 0.10
C ILE A 47 -13.45 12.93 -0.22
N PRO A 48 -12.70 14.04 -0.12
CA PRO A 48 -13.24 15.38 -0.41
C PRO A 48 -13.70 15.55 -1.86
N GLN A 49 -13.20 14.75 -2.78
CA GLN A 49 -13.48 14.85 -4.22
C GLN A 49 -14.39 13.73 -4.74
N ALA A 50 -14.72 12.73 -3.92
CA ALA A 50 -15.41 11.52 -4.34
C ALA A 50 -16.79 11.80 -4.97
N SER A 51 -17.66 12.58 -4.31
CA SER A 51 -19.00 12.92 -4.84
C SER A 51 -18.91 13.64 -6.18
N LYS A 52 -17.95 14.55 -6.32
CA LYS A 52 -17.75 15.30 -7.57
C LYS A 52 -17.45 14.37 -8.73
N PHE A 53 -16.51 13.44 -8.55
CA PHE A 53 -16.12 12.51 -9.62
C PHE A 53 -17.20 11.46 -9.92
N ASP A 54 -17.97 11.05 -8.91
CA ASP A 54 -19.13 10.16 -9.09
C ASP A 54 -20.22 10.82 -9.95
N GLU A 55 -20.57 12.07 -9.64
CA GLU A 55 -21.59 12.83 -10.36
C GLU A 55 -21.15 13.22 -11.79
N SER A 56 -19.89 13.63 -11.96
CA SER A 56 -19.40 14.11 -13.26
C SER A 56 -18.95 13.01 -14.21
N GLY A 57 -18.53 11.85 -13.68
CA GLY A 57 -17.89 10.79 -14.46
C GLY A 57 -16.52 11.16 -15.03
N GLU A 58 -15.93 12.28 -14.60
CA GLU A 58 -14.60 12.71 -15.04
C GLU A 58 -13.50 11.79 -14.51
N PHE A 59 -12.42 11.63 -15.28
CA PHE A 59 -11.29 10.82 -14.83
C PHE A 59 -10.40 11.61 -13.85
N PRO A 60 -10.04 11.05 -12.67
CA PRO A 60 -9.36 11.78 -11.60
C PRO A 60 -7.84 11.87 -11.81
N TRP A 61 -7.41 12.53 -12.89
CA TRP A 61 -6.00 12.61 -13.30
C TRP A 61 -5.04 13.14 -12.23
N ASP A 62 -5.47 14.15 -11.46
CA ASP A 62 -4.65 14.73 -10.40
C ASP A 62 -4.42 13.74 -9.25
N LEU A 63 -5.46 12.99 -8.87
CA LEU A 63 -5.34 11.97 -7.82
C LEU A 63 -4.47 10.80 -8.29
N VAL A 64 -4.59 10.40 -9.56
CA VAL A 64 -3.72 9.36 -10.15
C VAL A 64 -2.25 9.79 -10.12
N ARG A 65 -1.95 11.04 -10.50
CA ARG A 65 -0.58 11.59 -10.40
C ARG A 65 -0.04 11.58 -8.97
N LYS A 66 -0.83 12.04 -8.01
CA LYS A 66 -0.43 12.04 -6.59
C LYS A 66 -0.21 10.62 -6.07
N ALA A 67 -1.10 9.68 -6.40
CA ALA A 67 -0.98 8.28 -6.00
C ALA A 67 0.27 7.62 -6.59
N HIS A 68 0.60 7.91 -7.86
CA HIS A 68 1.84 7.45 -8.50
C HIS A 68 3.08 7.97 -7.78
N ALA A 69 3.14 9.27 -7.48
CA ALA A 69 4.25 9.88 -6.75
C ALA A 69 4.44 9.33 -5.32
N LEU A 70 3.36 8.86 -4.69
CA LEU A 70 3.38 8.19 -3.39
C LEU A 70 3.70 6.69 -3.47
N GLY A 71 3.91 6.13 -4.67
CA GLY A 71 4.17 4.70 -4.86
C GLY A 71 2.95 3.80 -4.61
N LEU A 72 1.74 4.35 -4.68
CA LEU A 72 0.48 3.62 -4.45
C LEU A 72 -0.07 2.97 -5.73
N MET A 73 0.72 2.93 -6.81
CA MET A 73 0.35 2.36 -8.10
C MET A 73 1.32 1.25 -8.51
N ASN A 74 0.79 0.22 -9.17
CA ASN A 74 1.57 -0.93 -9.66
C ASN A 74 2.49 -1.57 -8.59
N PRO A 75 2.03 -1.77 -7.34
CA PRO A 75 2.89 -2.15 -6.22
C PRO A 75 3.61 -3.50 -6.43
N GLN A 76 3.01 -4.40 -7.21
CA GLN A 76 3.56 -5.76 -7.43
C GLN A 76 4.62 -5.83 -8.52
N ILE A 77 4.84 -4.77 -9.31
CA ILE A 77 5.86 -4.82 -10.37
C ILE A 77 7.25 -4.91 -9.72
N PRO A 78 8.10 -5.88 -10.10
CA PRO A 78 9.44 -6.03 -9.54
C PRO A 78 10.34 -4.81 -9.73
N GLU A 79 11.26 -4.60 -8.78
CA GLU A 79 12.26 -3.53 -8.82
C GLU A 79 13.12 -3.55 -10.10
N LYS A 80 13.44 -4.74 -10.65
CA LYS A 80 14.18 -4.88 -11.92
C LYS A 80 13.48 -4.24 -13.12
N TYR A 81 12.20 -3.91 -13.00
CA TYR A 81 11.41 -3.20 -14.00
C TYR A 81 10.95 -1.81 -13.52
N GLY A 82 11.51 -1.30 -12.42
CA GLY A 82 11.21 0.04 -11.89
C GLY A 82 9.98 0.12 -10.99
N GLY A 83 9.42 -1.02 -10.56
CA GLY A 83 8.28 -1.06 -9.65
C GLY A 83 8.65 -1.32 -8.18
N PRO A 84 7.68 -1.27 -7.25
CA PRO A 84 7.95 -1.37 -5.81
C PRO A 84 8.22 -2.79 -5.28
N GLY A 85 7.99 -3.84 -6.09
CA GLY A 85 8.25 -5.23 -5.72
C GLY A 85 7.47 -5.74 -4.50
N MET A 86 6.32 -5.13 -4.18
CA MET A 86 5.55 -5.44 -2.98
C MET A 86 4.86 -6.81 -3.06
N SER A 87 4.69 -7.41 -1.88
CA SER A 87 3.90 -8.63 -1.74
C SER A 87 2.41 -8.39 -2.03
N THR A 88 1.68 -9.47 -2.28
CA THR A 88 0.21 -9.43 -2.42
C THR A 88 -0.46 -8.85 -1.17
N LEU A 89 0.00 -9.22 0.04
CA LEU A 89 -0.58 -8.69 1.28
C LEU A 89 -0.40 -7.17 1.40
N ASN A 90 0.81 -6.66 1.10
CA ASN A 90 1.06 -5.22 1.09
C ASN A 90 0.18 -4.50 0.05
N THR A 91 -0.02 -5.12 -1.11
CA THR A 91 -0.91 -4.60 -2.16
C THR A 91 -2.37 -4.57 -1.68
N THR A 92 -2.83 -5.61 -1.00
CA THR A 92 -4.18 -5.67 -0.42
C THR A 92 -4.40 -4.55 0.58
N LEU A 93 -3.42 -4.23 1.44
CA LEU A 93 -3.52 -3.11 2.39
C LEU A 93 -3.71 -1.76 1.69
N ILE A 94 -2.99 -1.54 0.59
CA ILE A 94 -3.16 -0.32 -0.23
C ILE A 94 -4.56 -0.29 -0.84
N VAL A 95 -4.98 -1.39 -1.48
CA VAL A 95 -6.29 -1.48 -2.15
C VAL A 95 -7.43 -1.23 -1.17
N GLU A 96 -7.39 -1.86 0.00
CA GLU A 96 -8.40 -1.69 1.05
C GLU A 96 -8.46 -0.24 1.54
N ALA A 97 -7.30 0.36 1.83
CA ALA A 97 -7.23 1.73 2.31
C ALA A 97 -7.71 2.76 1.27
N LEU A 98 -7.41 2.57 -0.02
CA LEU A 98 -7.92 3.42 -1.10
C LEU A 98 -9.42 3.23 -1.32
N ALA A 99 -9.90 1.98 -1.24
CA ALA A 99 -11.31 1.65 -1.41
C ALA A 99 -12.19 2.28 -0.30
N TYR A 100 -11.65 2.45 0.90
CA TYR A 100 -12.29 3.21 1.98
C TYR A 100 -12.62 4.66 1.56
N GLY A 101 -11.80 5.27 0.70
CA GLY A 101 -12.06 6.62 0.21
C GLY A 101 -13.12 6.66 -0.88
N CYS A 102 -12.89 5.94 -1.97
CA CYS A 102 -13.83 5.79 -3.07
C CYS A 102 -13.39 4.62 -3.98
N THR A 103 -14.27 3.64 -4.20
CA THR A 103 -13.96 2.47 -5.02
C THR A 103 -13.78 2.80 -6.51
N GLY A 104 -14.47 3.82 -7.04
CA GLY A 104 -14.29 4.29 -8.42
C GLY A 104 -12.91 4.89 -8.65
N ILE A 105 -12.48 5.83 -7.79
CA ILE A 105 -11.15 6.44 -7.86
C ILE A 105 -10.06 5.38 -7.57
N GLN A 106 -10.29 4.49 -6.59
CA GLN A 106 -9.37 3.39 -6.31
C GLN A 106 -9.15 2.51 -7.54
N LEU A 107 -10.21 2.18 -8.28
CA LEU A 107 -10.09 1.41 -9.52
C LEU A 107 -9.33 2.18 -10.61
N ALA A 108 -9.50 3.50 -10.71
CA ALA A 108 -8.70 4.31 -11.64
C ALA A 108 -7.19 4.26 -11.32
N ILE A 109 -6.83 4.21 -10.03
CA ILE A 109 -5.45 4.13 -9.55
C ILE A 109 -4.87 2.71 -9.71
N MET A 110 -5.63 1.66 -9.35
CA MET A 110 -5.12 0.27 -9.27
C MET A 110 -5.47 -0.61 -10.47
N GLY A 111 -6.47 -0.24 -11.27
CA GLY A 111 -6.82 -0.90 -12.53
C GLY A 111 -5.64 -1.12 -13.50
N PRO A 112 -4.68 -0.19 -13.62
CA PRO A 112 -3.44 -0.40 -14.36
C PRO A 112 -2.70 -1.70 -14.01
N SER A 113 -2.70 -2.08 -12.73
CA SER A 113 -2.04 -3.29 -12.24
C SER A 113 -2.68 -4.56 -12.79
N LEU A 114 -4.00 -4.55 -13.05
CA LEU A 114 -4.69 -5.65 -13.72
C LEU A 114 -4.33 -5.73 -15.21
N ALA A 115 -4.20 -4.58 -15.89
CA ALA A 115 -3.85 -4.53 -17.30
C ALA A 115 -2.46 -5.13 -17.59
N VAL A 116 -1.51 -4.96 -16.67
CA VAL A 116 -0.15 -5.50 -16.80
C VAL A 116 0.01 -6.93 -16.27
N ALA A 117 -0.97 -7.45 -15.53
CA ALA A 117 -0.89 -8.77 -14.91
C ALA A 117 -0.59 -9.91 -15.90
N PRO A 118 -1.20 -9.98 -17.11
CA PRO A 118 -0.86 -11.03 -18.08
C PRO A 118 0.61 -11.00 -18.51
N VAL A 119 1.18 -9.79 -18.70
CA VAL A 119 2.60 -9.62 -19.05
C VAL A 119 3.49 -10.00 -17.87
N TYR A 120 3.09 -9.62 -16.66
CA TYR A 120 3.81 -9.99 -15.45
C TYR A 120 3.88 -11.52 -15.26
N ILE A 121 2.77 -12.22 -15.46
CA ILE A 121 2.69 -13.67 -15.24
C ILE A 121 3.35 -14.44 -16.40
N ALA A 122 2.97 -14.15 -17.64
CA ALA A 122 3.28 -15.00 -18.80
C ALA A 122 4.21 -14.34 -19.84
N GLY A 123 4.56 -13.07 -19.67
CA GLY A 123 5.44 -12.37 -20.60
C GLY A 123 6.87 -12.91 -20.59
N ASN A 124 7.52 -12.90 -21.76
CA ASN A 124 8.97 -13.09 -21.85
C ASN A 124 9.73 -11.86 -21.30
N GLU A 125 11.04 -11.98 -21.10
CA GLU A 125 11.83 -10.88 -20.50
C GLU A 125 11.80 -9.59 -21.34
N GLU A 126 11.73 -9.68 -22.67
CA GLU A 126 11.63 -8.49 -23.54
C GLU A 126 10.29 -7.77 -23.37
N GLN A 127 9.18 -8.52 -23.32
CA GLN A 127 7.84 -7.99 -23.06
C GLN A 127 7.75 -7.38 -21.66
N LYS A 128 8.27 -8.07 -20.65
CA LYS A 128 8.28 -7.59 -19.26
C LYS A 128 9.08 -6.29 -19.14
N LYS A 129 10.31 -6.25 -19.67
CA LYS A 129 11.14 -5.04 -19.65
C LYS A 129 10.47 -3.88 -20.38
N LYS A 130 9.85 -4.13 -21.54
CA LYS A 130 9.19 -3.09 -22.35
C LYS A 130 7.93 -2.55 -21.69
N TYR A 131 7.02 -3.41 -21.23
CA TYR A 131 5.69 -3.00 -20.80
C TYR A 131 5.59 -2.71 -19.31
N LEU A 132 6.26 -3.49 -18.45
CA LEU A 132 6.26 -3.22 -17.00
C LEU A 132 7.06 -1.94 -16.70
N GLY A 133 8.21 -1.76 -17.35
CA GLY A 133 9.00 -0.52 -17.23
C GLY A 133 8.21 0.72 -17.64
N ARG A 134 7.44 0.65 -18.74
CA ARG A 134 6.54 1.74 -19.14
C ARG A 134 5.41 1.96 -18.15
N ALA A 135 4.88 0.90 -17.55
CA ALA A 135 3.79 1.02 -16.59
C ALA A 135 4.22 1.68 -15.27
N CYS A 136 5.49 1.51 -14.87
CA CYS A 136 6.06 2.18 -13.70
C CYS A 136 6.48 3.63 -13.99
N LEU A 137 7.07 3.89 -15.15
CA LEU A 137 7.70 5.18 -15.46
C LEU A 137 6.83 6.16 -16.25
N TYR A 138 5.87 5.67 -17.04
CA TYR A 138 5.20 6.47 -18.07
C TYR A 138 3.70 6.21 -18.17
N TRP A 139 3.04 5.92 -17.06
CA TRP A 139 1.61 5.67 -17.08
C TRP A 139 0.86 6.92 -17.57
N PHE A 140 0.22 6.83 -18.74
CA PHE A 140 -0.48 7.92 -19.44
C PHE A 140 0.36 9.17 -19.79
N GLY A 141 1.66 9.03 -20.01
CA GLY A 141 2.53 10.17 -20.35
C GLY A 141 2.84 11.09 -19.16
N LEU A 142 2.56 10.61 -17.93
CA LEU A 142 3.14 11.17 -16.72
C LEU A 142 4.65 10.87 -16.74
N PRO A 143 5.52 11.86 -16.44
CA PRO A 143 6.97 11.65 -16.39
C PRO A 143 7.41 10.76 -15.23
#